data_AF-A0A1A3NVP9-F1
#
_entry.id   AF-A0A1A3NVP9-F1
#
_cell.length_a   1.000
_cell.length_b   1.000
_cell.length_c   1.000
_cell.angle_alpha   90.00
_cell.angle_beta   90.00
_cell.angle_gamma   90.00
#
_symmetry.space_group_name_H-M   'P 1'
#
loop_
_entity.id
_entity.type
_entity.pdbx_description
1 polymer ?
#
loop_
_entity_poly.entity_id
_entity_poly.type
_entity_poly.pdbx_seq_one_letter_code
_entity_poly.pdbx_strand_id
1 'polypeptide(L)'
;MSFCALPPEINSLRMFTGAGSEPMLAAAASWSGLGEELETAARSFSSVTANLVGQAWQGPAAKAMANTAAPYAVFLQAASARAHIASGGARAVASAFEAAREATIHPAAIFANRQAFVQAARTNFFGFNTHVLASLEGLYNEFWAADVQALAGYHAGASAAAAQLSSWQATLQGLPGQLLGAAGVSPAAPGDPNFGIGNKGGGNIGNGNDSGTGPGNIGNGNTGSYNIGGGNTGNGNIGSGNNGKNNFGFGNYGEGNIGLGNILGSANGGHNIGLGNLGDNNFGIANHGNGNQGAGNTGNNNIGFGLTGDNLVGLGNAYLDRTTGQFHFTGLNSGNGNIGFGNSGTNNIGFFNSGDGNVGLFSSGFHDPASSEFGNIQSIGIGNSGVNNLGVGNAGGGNFGVGNSGQANTGIGNVGSFNTGFGNSGSFNTGMNNSGYYNTFDGNSGGVNTGWWNSGNGNTGLGAITDSGSTTSGFNNTGTIVSGFNNHFTGPGNAIGSGFFNSASGGSMSNGYMSGFFNTGVTGPFPPYPSGVASGWGSGLFNTGTGFVGFFSISQLLKSLVG
;
A
#
# COMPACT_ATOMS: atom_id res chain seq x y z
N MET A 1 28.00 -13.91 10.14
CA MET A 1 26.79 -13.20 9.64
C MET A 1 26.76 -11.80 10.25
N SER A 2 25.93 -10.87 9.76
CA SER A 2 25.83 -9.51 10.34
C SER A 2 24.53 -9.34 11.14
N PHE A 3 24.56 -9.67 12.44
CA PHE A 3 23.39 -9.57 13.32
C PHE A 3 23.06 -8.13 13.70
N CYS A 4 24.07 -7.24 13.73
CA CYS A 4 23.90 -5.81 13.98
C CYS A 4 23.17 -5.06 12.86
N ALA A 5 23.07 -5.65 11.65
CA ALA A 5 22.26 -5.09 10.56
C ALA A 5 20.75 -5.37 10.69
N LEU A 6 20.31 -6.03 11.77
CA LEU A 6 18.92 -6.43 12.01
C LEU A 6 18.38 -5.78 13.31
N PRO A 7 17.09 -5.39 13.34
CA PRO A 7 16.45 -4.89 14.55
C PRO A 7 16.16 -6.03 15.56
N PRO A 8 15.98 -5.71 16.85
CA PRO A 8 15.78 -6.72 17.90
C PRO A 8 14.54 -7.59 17.62
N GLU A 9 13.45 -7.07 17.05
CA GLU A 9 12.28 -7.87 16.68
C GLU A 9 12.63 -9.08 15.79
N ILE A 10 13.60 -8.92 14.87
CA ILE A 10 14.00 -9.98 13.93
C ILE A 10 15.03 -10.93 14.56
N ASN A 11 15.95 -10.40 15.38
CA ASN A 11 16.94 -11.21 16.08
C ASN A 11 16.27 -12.08 17.16
N SER A 12 15.45 -11.47 18.01
CA SER A 12 14.61 -12.14 19.01
C SER A 12 13.69 -13.19 18.39
N LEU A 13 12.89 -12.83 17.38
CA LEU A 13 11.92 -13.76 16.79
C LEU A 13 12.61 -15.03 16.27
N ARG A 14 13.75 -14.89 15.57
CA ARG A 14 14.53 -16.02 15.04
C ARG A 14 15.06 -16.97 16.11
N MET A 15 15.32 -16.48 17.32
CA MET A 15 15.78 -17.30 18.45
C MET A 15 14.62 -18.03 19.15
N PHE A 16 13.44 -17.40 19.22
CA PHE A 16 12.26 -17.97 19.89
C PHE A 16 11.35 -18.82 18.97
N THR A 17 11.50 -18.75 17.64
CA THR A 17 10.79 -19.64 16.69
C THR A 17 11.65 -20.84 16.26
N GLY A 18 11.09 -22.05 16.34
CA GLY A 18 11.71 -23.26 15.78
C GLY A 18 11.39 -24.52 16.59
N ALA A 19 12.10 -25.60 16.29
CA ALA A 19 11.97 -26.89 16.99
C ALA A 19 12.83 -27.01 18.27
N GLY A 20 13.50 -25.93 18.69
CA GLY A 20 14.40 -25.94 19.86
C GLY A 20 15.64 -26.81 19.68
N SER A 21 16.30 -27.14 20.80
CA SER A 21 17.51 -27.98 20.82
C SER A 21 17.27 -29.49 20.76
N GLU A 22 16.04 -29.98 21.02
CA GLU A 22 15.73 -31.40 21.12
C GLU A 22 16.18 -32.25 19.90
N PRO A 23 15.99 -31.81 18.63
CA PRO A 23 16.45 -32.58 17.47
C PRO A 23 17.97 -32.71 17.41
N MET A 24 18.72 -31.71 17.90
CA MET A 24 20.18 -31.73 17.97
C MET A 24 20.68 -32.64 19.10
N LEU A 25 19.98 -32.67 20.23
CA LEU A 25 20.26 -33.60 21.32
C LEU A 25 19.96 -35.06 20.94
N ALA A 26 18.88 -35.30 20.20
CA ALA A 26 18.56 -36.61 19.61
C ALA A 26 19.64 -37.04 18.61
N ALA A 27 20.07 -36.16 17.70
CA ALA A 27 21.18 -36.45 16.79
C ALA A 27 22.49 -36.76 17.55
N ALA A 28 22.78 -36.03 18.63
CA ALA A 28 23.94 -36.31 19.48
C ALA A 28 23.89 -37.70 20.14
N ALA A 29 22.70 -38.16 20.54
CA ALA A 29 22.52 -39.52 21.07
C ALA A 29 22.80 -40.58 20.00
N SER A 30 22.23 -40.42 18.79
CA SER A 30 22.48 -41.32 17.65
C SER A 30 23.96 -41.39 17.26
N TRP A 31 24.68 -40.25 17.27
CA TRP A 31 26.12 -40.24 17.03
C TRP A 31 26.95 -40.91 18.13
N SER A 32 26.48 -40.94 19.38
CA SER A 32 27.13 -41.71 20.46
C SER A 32 26.99 -43.21 20.23
N GLY A 33 25.75 -43.68 20.02
CA GLY A 33 25.45 -45.09 19.79
C GLY A 33 26.17 -45.65 18.56
N LEU A 34 26.23 -44.89 17.46
CA LEU A 34 27.03 -45.27 16.29
C LEU A 34 28.54 -45.36 16.62
N GLY A 35 29.07 -44.49 17.48
CA GLY A 35 30.45 -44.58 17.97
C GLY A 35 30.71 -45.86 18.76
N GLU A 36 29.78 -46.24 19.63
CA GLU A 36 29.82 -47.46 20.46
C GLU A 36 29.70 -48.75 19.62
N GLU A 37 28.81 -48.76 18.61
CA GLU A 37 28.69 -49.84 17.63
C GLU A 37 29.94 -49.99 16.77
N LEU A 38 30.51 -48.89 16.27
CA LEU A 38 31.75 -48.91 15.47
C LEU A 38 32.97 -49.38 16.29
N GLU A 39 33.05 -49.01 17.57
CA GLU A 39 34.11 -49.49 18.46
C GLU A 39 33.96 -51.01 18.72
N THR A 40 32.72 -51.47 18.91
CA THR A 40 32.40 -52.89 19.09
C THR A 40 32.69 -53.70 17.82
N ALA A 41 32.38 -53.16 16.64
CA ALA A 41 32.74 -53.75 15.35
C ALA A 41 34.26 -53.83 15.17
N ALA A 42 35.01 -52.80 15.55
CA ALA A 42 36.48 -52.80 15.49
C ALA A 42 37.10 -53.86 16.40
N ARG A 43 36.60 -54.02 17.64
CA ARG A 43 37.02 -55.08 18.58
C ARG A 43 36.73 -56.47 18.00
N SER A 44 35.52 -56.67 17.48
CA SER A 44 35.10 -57.94 16.86
C SER A 44 35.97 -58.32 15.65
N PHE A 45 36.15 -57.39 14.70
CA PHE A 45 36.97 -57.59 13.51
C PHE A 45 38.44 -57.90 13.87
N SER A 46 39.01 -57.21 14.86
CA SER A 46 40.36 -57.47 15.36
C SER A 46 40.48 -58.86 16.00
N SER A 47 39.48 -59.27 16.80
CA SER A 47 39.43 -60.59 17.43
C SER A 47 39.33 -61.72 16.39
N VAL A 48 38.44 -61.60 15.40
CA VAL A 48 38.30 -62.58 14.32
C VAL A 48 39.60 -62.70 13.52
N THR A 49 40.23 -61.56 13.17
CA THR A 49 41.49 -61.54 12.43
C THR A 49 42.63 -62.20 13.22
N ALA A 50 42.77 -61.88 14.51
CA ALA A 50 43.79 -62.46 15.38
C ALA A 50 43.60 -63.97 15.58
N ASN A 51 42.35 -64.42 15.81
CA ASN A 51 42.03 -65.85 15.94
C ASN A 51 42.31 -66.63 14.64
N LEU A 52 42.00 -66.04 13.47
CA LEU A 52 42.21 -66.69 12.18
C LEU A 52 43.69 -67.00 11.90
N VAL A 53 44.61 -66.10 12.27
CA VAL A 53 46.06 -66.25 12.00
C VAL A 53 46.87 -66.78 13.19
N GLY A 54 46.28 -66.82 14.39
CA GLY A 54 46.90 -67.39 15.60
C GLY A 54 46.65 -68.89 15.80
N GLN A 55 45.76 -69.50 15.00
CA GLN A 55 45.37 -70.91 15.10
C GLN A 55 46.08 -71.75 14.03
N ALA A 56 45.38 -72.65 13.33
CA ALA A 56 45.98 -73.63 12.41
C ALA A 56 46.56 -73.04 11.10
N TRP A 57 46.13 -71.83 10.70
CA TRP A 57 46.60 -71.20 9.47
C TRP A 57 47.75 -70.22 9.73
N GLN A 58 48.98 -70.73 9.59
CA GLN A 58 50.21 -69.97 9.86
C GLN A 58 51.12 -69.92 8.63
N GLY A 59 51.99 -68.90 8.56
CA GLY A 59 52.97 -68.71 7.48
C GLY A 59 52.78 -67.41 6.68
N PRO A 60 53.52 -67.23 5.57
CA PRO A 60 53.57 -65.97 4.83
C PRO A 60 52.20 -65.48 4.32
N ALA A 61 51.33 -66.39 3.87
CA ALA A 61 50.00 -66.04 3.37
C ALA A 61 49.06 -65.52 4.49
N ALA A 62 49.06 -66.16 5.66
CA ALA A 62 48.30 -65.70 6.82
C ALA A 62 48.78 -64.32 7.29
N LYS A 63 50.11 -64.13 7.35
CA LYS A 63 50.72 -62.82 7.68
C LYS A 63 50.35 -61.74 6.66
N ALA A 64 50.32 -62.06 5.37
CA ALA A 64 49.90 -61.14 4.32
C ALA A 64 48.42 -60.74 4.49
N MET A 65 47.52 -61.68 4.76
CA MET A 65 46.10 -61.37 4.98
C MET A 65 45.88 -60.53 6.24
N ALA A 66 46.57 -60.83 7.36
CA ALA A 66 46.51 -60.00 8.57
C ALA A 66 46.98 -58.56 8.31
N ASN A 67 48.08 -58.38 7.56
CA ASN A 67 48.58 -57.06 7.17
C ASN A 67 47.56 -56.28 6.32
N THR A 68 46.85 -56.95 5.40
CA THR A 68 45.79 -56.34 4.58
C THR A 68 44.52 -56.04 5.38
N ALA A 69 44.21 -56.84 6.41
CA ALA A 69 43.05 -56.65 7.27
C ALA A 69 43.23 -55.51 8.30
N ALA A 70 44.44 -55.33 8.85
CA ALA A 70 44.71 -54.37 9.93
C ALA A 70 44.21 -52.92 9.69
N PRO A 71 44.31 -52.32 8.48
CA PRO A 71 43.81 -50.96 8.25
C PRO A 71 42.29 -50.80 8.39
N TYR A 72 41.51 -51.86 8.19
CA TYR A 72 40.05 -51.80 8.38
C TYR A 72 39.68 -51.67 9.87
N ALA A 73 40.43 -52.31 10.77
CA ALA A 73 40.27 -52.12 12.22
C ALA A 73 40.60 -50.68 12.63
N VAL A 74 41.70 -50.12 12.10
CA VAL A 74 42.10 -48.72 12.34
C VAL A 74 41.07 -47.74 11.78
N PHE A 75 40.50 -48.01 10.60
CA PHE A 75 39.42 -47.22 10.03
C PHE A 75 38.16 -47.21 10.92
N LEU A 76 37.72 -48.36 11.43
CA LEU A 76 36.55 -48.44 12.33
C LEU A 76 36.80 -47.70 13.65
N GLN A 77 38.00 -47.77 14.22
CA GLN A 77 38.39 -46.99 15.41
C GLN A 77 38.38 -45.48 15.12
N ALA A 78 38.93 -45.05 13.98
CA ALA A 78 38.90 -43.64 13.57
C ALA A 78 37.47 -43.13 13.29
N ALA A 79 36.60 -43.98 12.72
CA ALA A 79 35.19 -43.67 12.50
C ALA A 79 34.41 -43.54 13.82
N SER A 80 34.65 -44.45 14.79
CA SER A 80 34.09 -44.36 16.14
C SER A 80 34.50 -43.06 16.84
N ALA A 81 35.80 -42.72 16.85
CA ALA A 81 36.29 -41.48 17.43
C ALA A 81 35.65 -40.22 16.79
N ARG A 82 35.47 -40.22 15.46
CA ARG A 82 34.76 -39.16 14.73
C ARG A 82 33.28 -39.06 15.11
N ALA A 83 32.59 -40.18 15.31
CA ALA A 83 31.20 -40.21 15.74
C ALA A 83 31.03 -39.61 17.16
N HIS A 84 31.95 -39.92 18.08
CA HIS A 84 31.97 -39.29 19.41
C HIS A 84 32.29 -37.79 19.35
N ILE A 85 33.19 -37.34 18.46
CA ILE A 85 33.42 -35.90 18.23
C ILE A 85 32.17 -35.22 17.67
N ALA A 86 31.45 -35.85 16.74
CA ALA A 86 30.17 -35.33 16.21
C ALA A 86 29.08 -35.24 17.29
N SER A 87 28.98 -36.25 18.18
CA SER A 87 28.11 -36.24 19.36
C SER A 87 28.44 -35.07 20.31
N GLY A 88 29.73 -34.87 20.60
CA GLY A 88 30.22 -33.74 21.40
C GLY A 88 29.90 -32.37 20.78
N GLY A 89 30.16 -32.22 19.48
CA GLY A 89 29.86 -31.00 18.72
C GLY A 89 28.35 -30.69 18.69
N ALA A 90 27.49 -31.69 18.50
CA ALA A 90 26.04 -31.52 18.55
C ALA A 90 25.55 -31.07 19.94
N ARG A 91 26.07 -31.66 21.04
CA ARG A 91 25.80 -31.19 22.41
C ARG A 91 26.28 -29.76 22.64
N ALA A 92 27.46 -29.39 22.12
CA ALA A 92 27.98 -28.03 22.22
C ALA A 92 27.08 -27.02 21.49
N VAL A 93 26.65 -27.32 20.26
CA VAL A 93 25.69 -26.48 19.49
C VAL A 93 24.37 -26.32 20.22
N ALA A 94 23.82 -27.41 20.80
CA ALA A 94 22.60 -27.35 21.60
C ALA A 94 22.74 -26.44 22.84
N SER A 95 23.85 -26.55 23.57
CA SER A 95 24.12 -25.68 24.72
C SER A 95 24.32 -24.20 24.34
N ALA A 96 24.97 -23.94 23.20
CA ALA A 96 25.16 -22.58 22.68
C ALA A 96 23.84 -21.95 22.21
N PHE A 97 22.89 -22.76 21.71
CA PHE A 97 21.54 -22.29 21.36
C PHE A 97 20.75 -21.88 22.61
N GLU A 98 20.61 -22.76 23.62
CA GLU A 98 19.81 -22.42 24.80
C GLU A 98 20.42 -21.26 25.62
N ALA A 99 21.76 -21.19 25.75
CA ALA A 99 22.43 -20.07 26.41
C ALA A 99 22.22 -18.74 25.67
N ALA A 100 22.19 -18.75 24.34
CA ALA A 100 21.86 -17.56 23.56
C ALA A 100 20.37 -17.21 23.65
N ARG A 101 19.48 -18.21 23.72
CA ARG A 101 18.03 -18.03 23.90
C ARG A 101 17.66 -17.45 25.27
N GLU A 102 18.39 -17.81 26.32
CA GLU A 102 18.28 -17.20 27.65
C GLU A 102 18.78 -15.74 27.66
N ALA A 103 19.83 -15.43 26.89
CA ALA A 103 20.42 -14.09 26.80
C ALA A 103 19.73 -13.15 25.78
N THR A 104 18.87 -13.67 24.89
CA THR A 104 18.14 -12.89 23.87
C THR A 104 16.86 -12.31 24.47
N ILE A 105 16.51 -11.08 24.12
CA ILE A 105 15.32 -10.41 24.66
C ILE A 105 14.06 -11.14 24.18
N HIS A 106 13.08 -11.32 25.07
CA HIS A 106 11.81 -11.95 24.67
C HIS A 106 10.98 -10.97 23.82
N PRO A 107 10.43 -11.37 22.65
CA PRO A 107 9.70 -10.47 21.74
C PRO A 107 8.59 -9.62 22.37
N ALA A 108 7.94 -10.13 23.44
CA ALA A 108 6.91 -9.40 24.17
C ALA A 108 7.44 -8.13 24.88
N ALA A 109 8.70 -8.10 25.32
CA ALA A 109 9.31 -6.93 25.95
C ALA A 109 9.58 -5.81 24.93
N ILE A 110 10.04 -6.17 23.74
CA ILE A 110 10.24 -5.24 22.61
C ILE A 110 8.89 -4.67 22.18
N PHE A 111 7.87 -5.52 21.99
CA PHE A 111 6.51 -5.09 21.68
C PHE A 111 5.95 -4.12 22.75
N ALA A 112 6.12 -4.42 24.04
CA ALA A 112 5.67 -3.54 25.13
C ALA A 112 6.38 -2.17 25.10
N ASN A 113 7.70 -2.14 24.87
CA ASN A 113 8.47 -0.91 24.70
C ASN A 113 7.97 -0.08 23.50
N ARG A 114 7.76 -0.70 22.33
CA ARG A 114 7.27 -0.01 21.13
C ARG A 114 5.82 0.50 21.30
N GLN A 115 4.96 -0.23 21.99
CA GLN A 115 3.62 0.25 22.37
C GLN A 115 3.72 1.46 23.32
N ALA A 116 4.54 1.40 24.37
CA ALA A 116 4.76 2.52 25.28
C ALA A 116 5.27 3.77 24.56
N PHE A 117 6.18 3.61 23.59
CA PHE A 117 6.70 4.70 22.76
C PHE A 117 5.59 5.38 21.95
N VAL A 118 4.72 4.60 21.27
CA VAL A 118 3.58 5.14 20.53
C VAL A 118 2.57 5.86 21.45
N GLN A 119 2.35 5.37 22.67
CA GLN A 119 1.49 6.06 23.64
C GLN A 119 2.10 7.39 24.14
N ALA A 120 3.40 7.40 24.46
CA ALA A 120 4.13 8.59 24.87
C ALA A 120 4.15 9.64 23.75
N ALA A 121 4.33 9.22 22.49
CA ALA A 121 4.32 10.10 21.33
C ALA A 121 2.93 10.71 21.08
N ARG A 122 1.86 9.91 21.09
CA ARG A 122 0.47 10.41 20.91
C ARG A 122 0.02 11.40 21.97
N THR A 123 0.65 11.40 23.15
CA THR A 123 0.35 12.33 24.25
C THR A 123 1.34 13.50 24.34
N ASN A 124 2.35 13.59 23.48
CA ASN A 124 3.43 14.59 23.56
C ASN A 124 3.08 15.98 22.98
N PHE A 125 1.82 16.41 23.02
CA PHE A 125 1.36 17.65 22.34
C PHE A 125 2.11 18.91 22.79
N PHE A 126 2.56 18.96 24.05
CA PHE A 126 3.33 20.07 24.63
C PHE A 126 4.82 19.75 24.84
N GLY A 127 5.34 18.66 24.27
CA GLY A 127 6.77 18.28 24.36
C GLY A 127 7.22 17.68 25.70
N PHE A 128 6.36 17.61 26.72
CA PHE A 128 6.73 17.12 28.06
C PHE A 128 7.26 15.67 28.10
N ASN A 129 6.77 14.79 27.23
CA ASN A 129 7.16 13.37 27.18
C ASN A 129 8.50 13.13 26.46
N THR A 130 9.19 14.17 25.98
CA THR A 130 10.43 14.02 25.20
C THR A 130 11.51 13.25 25.95
N HIS A 131 11.60 13.40 27.28
CA HIS A 131 12.51 12.61 28.12
C HIS A 131 12.10 11.13 28.19
N VAL A 132 10.80 10.82 28.28
CA VAL A 132 10.26 9.45 28.28
C VAL A 132 10.51 8.76 26.93
N LEU A 133 10.34 9.48 25.83
CA LEU A 133 10.62 8.99 24.48
C LEU A 133 12.11 8.62 24.33
N ALA A 134 13.01 9.50 24.76
CA ALA A 134 14.46 9.22 24.76
C ALA A 134 14.83 8.02 25.64
N SER A 135 14.21 7.85 26.81
CA SER A 135 14.41 6.64 27.65
C SER A 135 13.91 5.35 26.97
N LEU A 136 12.77 5.41 26.28
CA LEU A 136 12.20 4.26 25.57
C LEU A 136 12.99 3.88 24.31
N GLU A 137 13.63 4.85 23.65
CA GLU A 137 14.62 4.61 22.59
C GLU A 137 15.94 4.05 23.15
N GLY A 138 16.42 4.56 24.28
CA GLY A 138 17.58 4.02 24.99
C GLY A 138 17.42 2.51 25.29
N LEU A 139 16.34 2.14 25.97
CA LEU A 139 15.99 0.74 26.27
C LEU A 139 15.86 -0.14 25.02
N TYR A 140 15.37 0.41 23.90
CA TYR A 140 15.27 -0.33 22.63
C TYR A 140 16.65 -0.57 21.99
N ASN A 141 17.57 0.38 22.10
CA ASN A 141 18.96 0.19 21.68
C ASN A 141 19.72 -0.79 22.59
N GLU A 142 19.40 -0.83 23.88
CA GLU A 142 19.90 -1.86 24.81
C GLU A 142 19.40 -3.25 24.42
N PHE A 143 18.11 -3.40 24.06
CA PHE A 143 17.58 -4.68 23.55
C PHE A 143 18.30 -5.14 22.28
N TRP A 144 18.53 -4.23 21.33
CA TRP A 144 19.31 -4.52 20.13
C TRP A 144 20.74 -4.96 20.44
N ALA A 145 21.43 -4.29 21.37
CA ALA A 145 22.78 -4.65 21.77
C ALA A 145 22.86 -6.05 22.42
N ALA A 146 21.90 -6.37 23.31
CA ALA A 146 21.80 -7.67 23.96
C ALA A 146 21.58 -8.81 22.94
N ASP A 147 20.61 -8.66 22.04
CA ASP A 147 20.32 -9.62 20.96
C ASP A 147 21.54 -9.86 20.05
N VAL A 148 22.24 -8.79 19.67
CA VAL A 148 23.45 -8.87 18.84
C VAL A 148 24.57 -9.61 19.57
N GLN A 149 24.75 -9.37 20.88
CA GLN A 149 25.73 -10.07 21.71
C GLN A 149 25.39 -11.56 21.86
N ALA A 150 24.13 -11.90 22.12
CA ALA A 150 23.67 -13.28 22.25
C ALA A 150 23.88 -14.08 20.95
N LEU A 151 23.48 -13.52 19.80
CA LEU A 151 23.65 -14.15 18.49
C LEU A 151 25.12 -14.23 18.05
N ALA A 152 25.96 -13.26 18.41
CA ALA A 152 27.41 -13.34 18.20
C ALA A 152 28.03 -14.49 19.02
N GLY A 153 27.62 -14.65 20.28
CA GLY A 153 28.00 -15.76 21.15
C GLY A 153 27.60 -17.12 20.58
N TYR A 154 26.34 -17.26 20.14
CA TYR A 154 25.84 -18.46 19.46
C TYR A 154 26.66 -18.81 18.22
N HIS A 155 26.88 -17.83 17.33
CA HIS A 155 27.65 -18.01 16.11
C HIS A 155 29.10 -18.43 16.41
N ALA A 156 29.74 -17.86 17.44
CA ALA A 156 31.08 -18.25 17.86
C ALA A 156 31.13 -19.70 18.37
N GLY A 157 30.21 -20.08 19.27
CA GLY A 157 30.13 -21.44 19.81
C GLY A 157 29.84 -22.49 18.74
N ALA A 158 28.84 -22.23 17.87
CA ALA A 158 28.51 -23.12 16.76
C ALA A 158 29.64 -23.24 15.73
N SER A 159 30.34 -22.14 15.42
CA SER A 159 31.52 -22.17 14.52
C SER A 159 32.67 -22.96 15.12
N ALA A 160 32.92 -22.83 16.43
CA ALA A 160 33.97 -23.59 17.13
C ALA A 160 33.66 -25.09 17.16
N ALA A 161 32.40 -25.48 17.39
CA ALA A 161 31.96 -26.88 17.31
C ALA A 161 32.09 -27.44 15.88
N ALA A 162 31.68 -26.68 14.86
CA ALA A 162 31.82 -27.07 13.45
C ALA A 162 33.30 -27.23 13.03
N ALA A 163 34.20 -26.38 13.53
CA ALA A 163 35.63 -26.43 13.23
C ALA A 163 36.34 -27.70 13.76
N GLN A 164 35.74 -28.43 14.71
CA GLN A 164 36.26 -29.70 15.21
C GLN A 164 35.90 -30.89 14.29
N LEU A 165 34.99 -30.72 13.33
CA LEU A 165 34.57 -31.77 12.40
C LEU A 165 35.60 -31.95 11.28
N SER A 166 36.59 -32.81 11.52
CA SER A 166 37.64 -33.13 10.54
C SER A 166 37.08 -33.81 9.27
N SER A 167 37.70 -33.52 8.11
CA SER A 167 37.25 -34.04 6.82
C SER A 167 37.47 -35.56 6.67
N TRP A 168 36.53 -36.29 6.06
CA TRP A 168 36.58 -37.76 5.94
C TRP A 168 37.74 -38.27 5.06
N GLN A 169 38.21 -37.44 4.14
CA GLN A 169 39.28 -37.72 3.18
C GLN A 169 40.54 -38.28 3.87
N ALA A 170 40.95 -37.70 5.00
CA ALA A 170 42.14 -38.12 5.74
C ALA A 170 42.01 -39.51 6.39
N THR A 171 40.79 -39.98 6.69
CA THR A 171 40.55 -41.31 7.28
C THR A 171 40.34 -42.39 6.22
N LEU A 172 39.92 -42.02 5.00
CA LEU A 172 39.83 -42.94 3.86
C LEU A 172 41.19 -43.27 3.23
N GLN A 173 42.19 -42.39 3.36
CA GLN A 173 43.54 -42.57 2.81
C GLN A 173 44.31 -43.80 3.32
N GLY A 174 43.90 -44.39 4.45
CA GLY A 174 44.55 -45.57 5.03
C GLY A 174 44.06 -46.93 4.51
N LEU A 175 42.97 -46.98 3.75
CA LEU A 175 42.35 -48.25 3.34
C LEU A 175 43.03 -48.87 2.10
N PRO A 176 43.36 -50.18 2.11
CA PRO A 176 43.95 -50.86 0.97
C PRO A 176 42.88 -51.08 -0.13
N GLY A 177 42.93 -50.25 -1.17
CA GLY A 177 42.01 -50.28 -2.30
C GLY A 177 41.27 -48.94 -2.44
N GLN A 178 41.56 -48.21 -3.52
CA GLN A 178 40.93 -46.92 -3.84
C GLN A 178 39.50 -47.10 -4.35
N LEU A 179 38.59 -47.62 -3.53
CA LEU A 179 37.17 -47.77 -3.89
C LEU A 179 36.41 -46.42 -3.87
N LEU A 180 37.01 -45.37 -3.31
CA LEU A 180 36.54 -43.98 -3.35
C LEU A 180 37.67 -43.05 -3.83
N GLY A 181 38.07 -43.23 -5.09
CA GLY A 181 38.99 -42.32 -5.77
C GLY A 181 38.38 -40.93 -5.94
N ALA A 182 39.06 -39.89 -5.46
CA ALA A 182 38.54 -38.52 -5.49
C ALA A 182 38.74 -37.85 -6.86
N ALA A 183 37.69 -37.72 -7.66
CA ALA A 183 37.64 -36.80 -8.81
C ALA A 183 36.19 -36.53 -9.30
N GLY A 184 35.45 -35.67 -8.60
CA GLY A 184 34.13 -35.16 -9.04
C GLY A 184 32.95 -36.12 -8.88
N VAL A 185 31.75 -35.56 -8.79
CA VAL A 185 30.51 -36.32 -9.01
C VAL A 185 30.31 -36.48 -10.51
N SER A 186 30.78 -37.61 -11.05
CA SER A 186 30.35 -38.07 -12.36
C SER A 186 28.83 -38.29 -12.35
N PRO A 187 28.12 -37.99 -13.45
CA PRO A 187 26.72 -38.35 -13.59
C PRO A 187 26.55 -39.87 -13.40
N ALA A 188 25.71 -40.28 -12.44
CA ALA A 188 25.54 -41.69 -12.09
C ALA A 188 25.14 -42.52 -13.31
N ALA A 189 25.82 -43.64 -13.51
CA ALA A 189 25.67 -44.51 -14.67
C ALA A 189 24.42 -45.40 -14.53
N PRO A 190 23.86 -45.93 -15.64
CA PRO A 190 22.65 -46.76 -15.60
C PRO A 190 22.79 -48.09 -14.84
N GLY A 191 24.01 -48.46 -14.45
CA GLY A 191 24.31 -49.64 -13.63
C GLY A 191 24.71 -49.34 -12.18
N ASP A 192 24.73 -48.07 -11.75
CA ASP A 192 25.10 -47.70 -10.38
C ASP A 192 24.04 -48.19 -9.38
N PRO A 193 24.41 -48.69 -8.18
CA PRO A 193 23.46 -49.29 -7.24
C PRO A 193 22.30 -48.37 -6.85
N ASN A 194 21.08 -48.90 -6.93
CA ASN A 194 19.88 -48.25 -6.42
C ASN A 194 19.60 -48.67 -4.96
N PHE A 195 19.31 -47.72 -4.09
CA PHE A 195 18.93 -47.94 -2.69
C PHE A 195 17.41 -47.79 -2.51
N GLY A 196 16.67 -48.90 -2.66
CA GLY A 196 15.23 -48.96 -2.44
C GLY A 196 14.50 -49.84 -3.46
N ILE A 197 13.17 -49.91 -3.36
CA ILE A 197 12.33 -50.86 -4.09
C ILE A 197 11.75 -50.22 -5.36
N GLY A 198 11.73 -50.98 -6.46
CA GLY A 198 11.06 -50.60 -7.71
C GLY A 198 11.77 -49.54 -8.56
N ASN A 199 13.05 -49.27 -8.28
CA ASN A 199 13.85 -48.30 -9.05
C ASN A 199 14.30 -48.85 -10.42
N LYS A 200 14.52 -47.94 -11.37
CA LYS A 200 15.08 -48.20 -12.71
C LYS A 200 16.12 -47.13 -13.08
N GLY A 201 16.98 -47.45 -14.04
CA GLY A 201 18.25 -46.73 -14.21
C GLY A 201 19.19 -47.02 -13.03
N GLY A 202 20.17 -46.15 -12.79
CA GLY A 202 21.13 -46.31 -11.69
C GLY A 202 21.21 -45.12 -10.74
N GLY A 203 21.82 -45.36 -9.57
CA GLY A 203 22.15 -44.36 -8.56
C GLY A 203 20.97 -43.76 -7.77
N ASN A 204 19.77 -44.33 -7.86
CA ASN A 204 18.58 -43.79 -7.19
C ASN A 204 18.57 -44.12 -5.68
N ILE A 205 18.04 -43.21 -4.86
CA ILE A 205 17.88 -43.37 -3.41
C ILE A 205 16.41 -43.13 -3.04
N GLY A 206 15.74 -44.15 -2.49
CA GLY A 206 14.30 -44.18 -2.20
C GLY A 206 13.55 -45.13 -3.15
N ASN A 207 12.23 -45.01 -3.27
CA ASN A 207 11.39 -46.03 -3.93
C ASN A 207 10.74 -45.55 -5.24
N GLY A 208 10.67 -46.43 -6.23
CA GLY A 208 9.90 -46.23 -7.46
C GLY A 208 10.42 -45.13 -8.40
N ASN A 209 11.72 -44.80 -8.34
CA ASN A 209 12.33 -43.81 -9.22
C ASN A 209 12.79 -44.43 -10.55
N ASP A 210 12.67 -43.69 -11.65
CA ASP A 210 13.12 -44.09 -12.99
C ASP A 210 14.08 -43.02 -13.55
N SER A 211 15.39 -43.19 -13.33
CA SER A 211 16.42 -42.26 -13.82
C SER A 211 16.77 -42.45 -15.31
N GLY A 212 16.21 -43.49 -15.95
CA GLY A 212 16.48 -43.83 -17.35
C GLY A 212 17.95 -44.14 -17.59
N THR A 213 18.58 -43.37 -18.48
CA THR A 213 20.03 -43.45 -18.77
C THR A 213 20.86 -42.35 -18.10
N GLY A 214 20.22 -41.46 -17.34
CA GLY A 214 20.88 -40.35 -16.64
C GLY A 214 20.95 -40.55 -15.12
N PRO A 215 21.44 -39.54 -14.39
CA PRO A 215 21.75 -39.70 -12.96
C PRO A 215 20.54 -39.93 -12.06
N GLY A 216 20.78 -40.74 -11.03
CA GLY A 216 19.79 -41.14 -10.03
C GLY A 216 19.07 -39.99 -9.33
N ASN A 217 17.87 -40.29 -8.88
CA ASN A 217 17.01 -39.39 -8.11
C ASN A 217 17.10 -39.67 -6.61
N ILE A 218 16.76 -38.69 -5.78
CA ILE A 218 16.66 -38.83 -4.33
C ILE A 218 15.20 -38.61 -3.93
N GLY A 219 14.61 -39.54 -3.19
CA GLY A 219 13.20 -39.52 -2.77
C GLY A 219 12.36 -40.59 -3.48
N ASN A 220 11.08 -40.33 -3.76
CA ASN A 220 10.13 -41.36 -4.19
C ASN A 220 9.38 -40.99 -5.47
N GLY A 221 9.22 -41.96 -6.38
CA GLY A 221 8.32 -41.84 -7.54
C GLY A 221 8.76 -40.85 -8.62
N ASN A 222 10.04 -40.46 -8.68
CA ASN A 222 10.52 -39.50 -9.67
C ASN A 222 10.78 -40.19 -11.03
N THR A 223 10.47 -39.53 -12.14
CA THR A 223 10.70 -40.04 -13.52
C THR A 223 11.53 -39.04 -14.32
N GLY A 224 12.65 -39.47 -14.88
CA GLY A 224 13.73 -38.60 -15.36
C GLY A 224 14.85 -38.48 -14.32
N SER A 225 15.86 -37.65 -14.57
CA SER A 225 17.15 -37.71 -13.87
C SER A 225 17.40 -36.52 -12.92
N TYR A 226 18.30 -36.66 -11.93
CA TYR A 226 18.72 -35.59 -11.00
C TYR A 226 17.60 -34.96 -10.12
N ASN A 227 16.42 -35.58 -10.00
CA ASN A 227 15.34 -35.01 -9.17
C ASN A 227 15.58 -35.29 -7.67
N ILE A 228 15.19 -34.35 -6.81
CA ILE A 228 15.29 -34.44 -5.35
C ILE A 228 13.92 -34.14 -4.73
N GLY A 229 13.23 -35.17 -4.24
CA GLY A 229 11.93 -35.11 -3.57
C GLY A 229 10.94 -36.14 -4.08
N GLY A 230 9.66 -35.77 -4.21
CA GLY A 230 8.58 -36.73 -4.48
C GLY A 230 7.82 -36.49 -5.78
N GLY A 231 7.68 -37.52 -6.63
CA GLY A 231 6.76 -37.51 -7.77
C GLY A 231 7.07 -36.48 -8.86
N ASN A 232 8.35 -36.08 -9.02
CA ASN A 232 8.73 -35.17 -10.09
C ASN A 232 8.83 -35.90 -11.44
N THR A 233 8.54 -35.20 -12.54
CA THR A 233 8.65 -35.70 -13.92
C THR A 233 9.57 -34.78 -14.73
N GLY A 234 10.50 -35.36 -15.48
CA GLY A 234 11.57 -34.62 -16.15
C GLY A 234 12.83 -34.53 -15.30
N ASN A 235 13.65 -33.48 -15.46
CA ASN A 235 15.05 -33.51 -15.02
C ASN A 235 15.43 -32.37 -14.06
N GLY A 236 16.20 -32.67 -13.02
CA GLY A 236 16.85 -31.68 -12.16
C GLY A 236 15.90 -30.90 -11.24
N ASN A 237 14.68 -31.41 -10.99
CA ASN A 237 13.70 -30.73 -10.16
C ASN A 237 13.93 -30.99 -8.66
N ILE A 238 13.78 -29.96 -7.82
CA ILE A 238 13.95 -30.03 -6.36
C ILE A 238 12.62 -29.69 -5.68
N GLY A 239 12.18 -30.54 -4.75
CA GLY A 239 10.85 -30.50 -4.12
C GLY A 239 9.93 -31.57 -4.71
N SER A 240 8.62 -31.36 -4.78
CA SER A 240 7.67 -32.43 -5.13
C SER A 240 6.58 -32.04 -6.13
N GLY A 241 6.22 -32.98 -7.00
CA GLY A 241 5.15 -32.85 -7.98
C GLY A 241 5.46 -31.90 -9.14
N ASN A 242 6.73 -31.53 -9.36
CA ASN A 242 7.12 -30.68 -10.47
C ASN A 242 7.18 -31.48 -11.78
N ASN A 243 6.87 -30.85 -12.91
CA ASN A 243 6.95 -31.44 -14.24
C ASN A 243 7.71 -30.52 -15.19
N GLY A 244 8.73 -31.05 -15.87
CA GLY A 244 9.65 -30.30 -16.74
C GLY A 244 11.07 -30.31 -16.21
N LYS A 245 11.81 -29.18 -16.30
CA LYS A 245 13.25 -29.14 -15.98
C LYS A 245 13.62 -28.09 -14.95
N ASN A 246 14.58 -28.40 -14.07
CA ASN A 246 15.25 -27.45 -13.18
C ASN A 246 14.31 -26.61 -12.27
N ASN A 247 13.11 -27.10 -11.96
CA ASN A 247 12.17 -26.38 -11.09
C ASN A 247 12.56 -26.56 -9.61
N PHE A 248 12.34 -25.54 -8.79
CA PHE A 248 12.55 -25.57 -7.34
C PHE A 248 11.24 -25.27 -6.60
N GLY A 249 10.80 -26.16 -5.72
CA GLY A 249 9.57 -26.03 -4.94
C GLY A 249 8.54 -27.10 -5.31
N PHE A 250 7.26 -26.73 -5.42
CA PHE A 250 6.17 -27.72 -5.47
C PHE A 250 5.17 -27.45 -6.60
N GLY A 251 4.80 -28.51 -7.33
CA GLY A 251 3.72 -28.47 -8.32
C GLY A 251 3.97 -27.55 -9.53
N ASN A 252 5.22 -27.16 -9.80
CA ASN A 252 5.53 -26.30 -10.95
C ASN A 252 5.54 -27.10 -12.26
N TYR A 253 5.06 -26.50 -13.35
CA TYR A 253 4.94 -27.12 -14.67
C TYR A 253 5.67 -26.25 -15.72
N GLY A 254 6.86 -26.64 -16.15
CA GLY A 254 7.71 -25.89 -17.09
C GLY A 254 9.20 -26.01 -16.80
N GLU A 255 9.99 -25.03 -17.21
CA GLU A 255 11.43 -24.99 -16.97
C GLU A 255 11.83 -23.86 -16.02
N GLY A 256 12.73 -24.13 -15.07
CA GLY A 256 13.40 -23.12 -14.24
C GLY A 256 12.51 -22.34 -13.27
N ASN A 257 11.28 -22.78 -12.98
CA ASN A 257 10.40 -22.08 -12.06
C ASN A 257 10.85 -22.26 -10.59
N ILE A 258 10.66 -21.24 -9.76
CA ILE A 258 11.00 -21.24 -8.34
C ILE A 258 9.78 -20.87 -7.50
N GLY A 259 9.22 -21.81 -6.74
CA GLY A 259 8.12 -21.58 -5.80
C GLY A 259 7.01 -22.63 -5.90
N LEU A 260 5.75 -22.20 -5.87
CA LEU A 260 4.58 -23.10 -5.82
C LEU A 260 3.66 -22.91 -7.03
N GLY A 261 3.34 -23.99 -7.73
CA GLY A 261 2.25 -24.04 -8.70
C GLY A 261 2.40 -23.12 -9.92
N ASN A 262 3.61 -22.71 -10.30
CA ASN A 262 3.82 -21.89 -11.50
C ASN A 262 3.73 -22.74 -12.76
N ILE A 263 3.13 -22.21 -13.84
CA ILE A 263 2.79 -22.95 -15.06
C ILE A 263 3.28 -22.18 -16.29
N LEU A 264 3.98 -22.85 -17.19
CA LEU A 264 4.49 -22.33 -18.47
C LEU A 264 3.41 -21.70 -19.36
N GLY A 265 3.81 -20.74 -20.19
CA GLY A 265 3.04 -20.29 -21.36
C GLY A 265 3.36 -21.06 -22.65
N SER A 266 4.54 -21.69 -22.72
CA SER A 266 5.07 -22.36 -23.92
C SER A 266 5.89 -23.61 -23.57
N ALA A 267 6.15 -24.50 -24.55
CA ALA A 267 6.76 -25.81 -24.31
C ALA A 267 8.20 -25.77 -23.71
N ASN A 268 8.92 -24.66 -23.85
CA ASN A 268 10.19 -24.38 -23.16
C ASN A 268 10.07 -23.14 -22.23
N GLY A 269 8.85 -22.84 -21.80
CA GLY A 269 8.50 -21.70 -20.95
C GLY A 269 8.63 -22.00 -19.46
N GLY A 270 8.39 -20.98 -18.64
CA GLY A 270 8.65 -20.99 -17.20
C GLY A 270 9.53 -19.83 -16.75
N HIS A 271 10.54 -20.09 -15.93
CA HIS A 271 11.38 -19.10 -15.24
C HIS A 271 10.56 -18.16 -14.32
N ASN A 272 9.37 -18.58 -13.90
CA ASN A 272 8.56 -17.81 -12.96
C ASN A 272 9.08 -17.99 -11.53
N ILE A 273 9.07 -16.92 -10.74
CA ILE A 273 9.48 -16.92 -9.34
C ILE A 273 8.30 -16.49 -8.47
N GLY A 274 7.81 -17.39 -7.61
CA GLY A 274 6.75 -17.12 -6.64
C GLY A 274 5.61 -18.13 -6.70
N LEU A 275 4.36 -17.65 -6.72
CA LEU A 275 3.17 -18.45 -6.42
C LEU A 275 2.13 -18.36 -7.55
N GLY A 276 1.82 -19.49 -8.21
CA GLY A 276 0.67 -19.60 -9.10
C GLY A 276 0.72 -18.73 -10.36
N ASN A 277 1.90 -18.31 -10.82
CA ASN A 277 2.02 -17.52 -12.05
C ASN A 277 1.81 -18.41 -13.28
N LEU A 278 1.15 -17.89 -14.32
CA LEU A 278 0.83 -18.58 -15.56
C LEU A 278 1.38 -17.80 -16.77
N GLY A 279 2.32 -18.40 -17.50
CA GLY A 279 3.12 -17.76 -18.54
C GLY A 279 4.60 -17.87 -18.23
N ASP A 280 5.42 -16.95 -18.75
CA ASP A 280 6.88 -17.05 -18.66
C ASP A 280 7.53 -15.79 -18.01
N ASN A 281 8.60 -15.98 -17.24
CA ASN A 281 9.42 -14.94 -16.59
C ASN A 281 8.70 -14.01 -15.60
N ASN A 282 7.59 -14.43 -14.99
CA ASN A 282 6.87 -13.62 -14.00
C ASN A 282 7.52 -13.68 -12.61
N PHE A 283 7.48 -12.58 -11.86
CA PHE A 283 7.95 -12.50 -10.47
C PHE A 283 6.81 -12.08 -9.53
N GLY A 284 6.42 -12.95 -8.60
CA GLY A 284 5.44 -12.69 -7.56
C GLY A 284 4.26 -13.66 -7.55
N ILE A 285 3.01 -13.18 -7.51
CA ILE A 285 1.83 -14.00 -7.17
C ILE A 285 0.74 -13.88 -8.23
N ALA A 286 0.29 -15.00 -8.79
CA ALA A 286 -0.88 -15.11 -9.68
C ALA A 286 -0.87 -14.13 -10.87
N ASN A 287 0.30 -13.83 -11.42
CA ASN A 287 0.40 -13.07 -12.68
C ASN A 287 0.07 -13.98 -13.87
N HIS A 288 -0.53 -13.41 -14.92
CA HIS A 288 -0.97 -14.11 -16.13
C HIS A 288 -0.41 -13.43 -17.38
N GLY A 289 0.31 -14.16 -18.23
CA GLY A 289 1.09 -13.63 -19.35
C GLY A 289 2.58 -13.59 -19.01
N ASN A 290 3.37 -12.72 -19.64
CA ASN A 290 4.84 -12.84 -19.60
C ASN A 290 5.55 -11.63 -18.98
N GLY A 291 6.62 -11.87 -18.21
CA GLY A 291 7.52 -10.82 -17.71
C GLY A 291 6.91 -9.87 -16.68
N ASN A 292 5.77 -10.23 -16.06
CA ASN A 292 5.12 -9.37 -15.07
C ASN A 292 5.81 -9.44 -13.70
N GLN A 293 5.75 -8.36 -12.93
CA GLN A 293 6.33 -8.25 -11.59
C GLN A 293 5.29 -7.72 -10.60
N GLY A 294 5.15 -8.37 -9.44
CA GLY A 294 4.14 -8.06 -8.43
C GLY A 294 3.04 -9.12 -8.39
N ALA A 295 1.76 -8.75 -8.33
CA ALA A 295 0.70 -9.75 -8.19
C ALA A 295 -0.62 -9.47 -8.94
N GLY A 296 -1.24 -10.52 -9.47
CA GLY A 296 -2.55 -10.47 -10.13
C GLY A 296 -2.57 -9.67 -11.44
N ASN A 297 -1.42 -9.41 -12.05
CA ASN A 297 -1.35 -8.67 -13.31
C ASN A 297 -1.69 -9.58 -14.49
N THR A 298 -2.46 -9.09 -15.46
CA THR A 298 -2.90 -9.84 -16.65
C THR A 298 -2.43 -9.13 -17.93
N GLY A 299 -1.62 -9.82 -18.73
CA GLY A 299 -0.94 -9.30 -19.91
C GLY A 299 0.58 -9.42 -19.78
N ASN A 300 1.36 -8.55 -20.40
CA ASN A 300 2.82 -8.70 -20.47
C ASN A 300 3.58 -7.48 -19.93
N ASN A 301 4.75 -7.72 -19.33
CA ASN A 301 5.68 -6.72 -18.83
C ASN A 301 5.08 -5.72 -17.82
N ASN A 302 4.03 -6.09 -17.09
CA ASN A 302 3.42 -5.19 -16.10
C ASN A 302 4.21 -5.20 -14.79
N ILE A 303 4.36 -4.06 -14.12
CA ILE A 303 5.05 -3.93 -12.82
C ILE A 303 4.10 -3.30 -11.80
N GLY A 304 3.46 -4.12 -10.97
CA GLY A 304 2.43 -3.63 -10.07
C GLY A 304 1.51 -4.69 -9.49
N PHE A 305 0.29 -4.28 -9.15
CA PHE A 305 -0.71 -5.14 -8.55
C PHE A 305 -2.05 -4.99 -9.28
N GLY A 306 -2.65 -6.08 -9.76
CA GLY A 306 -3.98 -6.10 -10.38
C GLY A 306 -4.10 -5.35 -11.71
N LEU A 307 -2.99 -5.13 -12.42
CA LEU A 307 -2.97 -4.44 -13.72
C LEU A 307 -3.58 -5.32 -14.82
N THR A 308 -4.23 -4.74 -15.83
CA THR A 308 -4.73 -5.44 -17.01
C THR A 308 -4.36 -4.68 -18.29
N GLY A 309 -3.52 -5.28 -19.12
CA GLY A 309 -2.93 -4.65 -20.31
C GLY A 309 -1.46 -5.04 -20.48
N ASP A 310 -0.73 -4.34 -21.36
CA ASP A 310 0.70 -4.58 -21.59
C ASP A 310 1.55 -3.37 -21.16
N ASN A 311 2.75 -3.64 -20.66
CA ASN A 311 3.79 -2.68 -20.25
C ASN A 311 3.40 -1.69 -19.12
N LEU A 312 2.32 -1.92 -18.39
CA LEU A 312 1.80 -0.98 -17.38
C LEU A 312 2.63 -0.98 -16.08
N VAL A 313 2.62 0.12 -15.33
CA VAL A 313 3.27 0.23 -14.00
C VAL A 313 2.34 0.92 -13.00
N GLY A 314 1.96 0.27 -11.91
CA GLY A 314 1.06 0.87 -10.91
C GLY A 314 0.25 -0.09 -10.02
N LEU A 315 -0.99 0.30 -9.70
CA LEU A 315 -1.91 -0.39 -8.80
C LEU A 315 -3.34 -0.34 -9.35
N GLY A 316 -3.84 -1.48 -9.84
CA GLY A 316 -5.17 -1.66 -10.39
C GLY A 316 -5.45 -0.69 -11.54
N ASN A 317 -6.25 0.33 -11.25
CA ASN A 317 -6.68 1.33 -12.22
C ASN A 317 -5.87 2.66 -12.15
N ALA A 318 -4.89 2.77 -11.25
CA ALA A 318 -3.86 3.83 -11.27
C ALA A 318 -2.57 3.28 -11.88
N TYR A 319 -2.23 3.64 -13.11
CA TYR A 319 -1.02 3.14 -13.76
C TYR A 319 -0.43 4.09 -14.81
N LEU A 320 0.89 4.03 -14.96
CA LEU A 320 1.61 4.55 -16.11
C LEU A 320 1.61 3.47 -17.22
N ASP A 321 1.05 3.77 -18.38
CA ASP A 321 1.34 2.98 -19.58
C ASP A 321 2.70 3.41 -20.15
N ARG A 322 3.68 2.50 -20.16
CA ARG A 322 5.01 2.77 -20.70
C ARG A 322 5.06 2.77 -22.24
N THR A 323 3.98 2.34 -22.91
CA THR A 323 3.86 2.33 -24.37
C THR A 323 3.53 3.72 -24.90
N THR A 324 2.55 4.41 -24.29
CA THR A 324 2.17 5.80 -24.64
C THR A 324 2.85 6.87 -23.78
N GLY A 325 3.41 6.48 -22.63
CA GLY A 325 3.94 7.41 -21.62
C GLY A 325 2.87 8.13 -20.80
N GLN A 326 1.60 7.72 -20.89
CA GLN A 326 0.47 8.38 -20.22
C GLN A 326 0.16 7.76 -18.86
N PHE A 327 -0.21 8.59 -17.89
CA PHE A 327 -0.73 8.14 -16.61
C PHE A 327 -2.26 8.05 -16.64
N HIS A 328 -2.78 6.87 -16.32
CA HIS A 328 -4.21 6.57 -16.25
C HIS A 328 -4.67 6.53 -14.79
N PHE A 329 -5.77 7.22 -14.51
CA PHE A 329 -6.54 7.11 -13.26
C PHE A 329 -7.96 6.62 -13.60
N THR A 330 -8.09 5.46 -14.24
CA THR A 330 -9.41 4.83 -14.41
C THR A 330 -9.93 4.34 -13.06
N GLY A 331 -11.22 3.99 -12.95
CA GLY A 331 -11.80 3.24 -11.80
C GLY A 331 -11.62 3.80 -10.37
N LEU A 332 -11.01 4.98 -10.21
CA LEU A 332 -10.71 5.65 -8.95
C LEU A 332 -11.67 6.81 -8.67
N ASN A 333 -12.65 6.99 -9.56
CA ASN A 333 -13.89 7.66 -9.23
C ASN A 333 -14.93 6.61 -8.82
N SER A 334 -15.76 6.91 -7.83
CA SER A 334 -16.87 6.06 -7.39
C SER A 334 -18.21 6.64 -7.84
N GLY A 335 -19.16 5.79 -8.23
CA GLY A 335 -20.39 6.20 -8.92
C GLY A 335 -20.20 6.40 -10.42
N ASN A 336 -20.99 7.26 -11.07
CA ASN A 336 -21.18 7.25 -12.53
C ASN A 336 -20.85 8.59 -13.23
N GLY A 337 -20.36 8.54 -14.47
CA GLY A 337 -20.13 9.74 -15.30
C GLY A 337 -19.00 10.68 -14.85
N ASN A 338 -18.21 10.31 -13.84
CA ASN A 338 -17.15 11.16 -13.28
C ASN A 338 -15.88 11.15 -14.16
N ILE A 339 -15.35 12.34 -14.46
CA ILE A 339 -14.14 12.57 -15.27
C ILE A 339 -13.01 13.09 -14.36
N GLY A 340 -11.80 12.55 -14.50
CA GLY A 340 -10.65 12.88 -13.63
C GLY A 340 -10.43 11.85 -12.54
N PHE A 341 -9.99 12.24 -11.33
CA PHE A 341 -9.50 11.31 -10.31
C PHE A 341 -10.04 11.59 -8.88
N GLY A 342 -10.36 10.54 -8.14
CA GLY A 342 -10.75 10.62 -6.73
C GLY A 342 -12.16 11.16 -6.49
N ASN A 343 -12.97 11.34 -7.54
CA ASN A 343 -14.31 11.88 -7.43
C ASN A 343 -15.30 10.81 -6.91
N SER A 344 -16.36 11.22 -6.23
CA SER A 344 -17.38 10.31 -5.68
C SER A 344 -18.79 10.81 -5.99
N GLY A 345 -19.71 9.91 -6.35
CA GLY A 345 -21.06 10.26 -6.77
C GLY A 345 -21.20 10.33 -8.29
N THR A 346 -21.71 11.43 -8.83
CA THR A 346 -22.20 11.50 -10.22
C THR A 346 -21.68 12.73 -10.99
N ASN A 347 -21.37 12.56 -12.27
CA ASN A 347 -21.10 13.64 -13.24
C ASN A 347 -20.01 14.68 -12.85
N ASN A 348 -19.15 14.41 -11.87
CA ASN A 348 -18.12 15.36 -11.45
C ASN A 348 -16.96 15.40 -12.45
N ILE A 349 -16.34 16.56 -12.63
CA ILE A 349 -15.20 16.77 -13.52
C ILE A 349 -14.04 17.37 -12.73
N GLY A 350 -12.90 16.69 -12.68
CA GLY A 350 -11.68 17.17 -12.01
C GLY A 350 -11.20 16.23 -10.92
N PHE A 351 -10.91 16.75 -9.72
CA PHE A 351 -10.19 16.01 -8.68
C PHE A 351 -10.85 16.08 -7.30
N PHE A 352 -11.02 14.92 -6.66
CA PHE A 352 -11.48 14.77 -5.27
C PHE A 352 -12.84 15.43 -4.96
N ASN A 353 -13.73 15.56 -5.94
CA ASN A 353 -15.08 16.10 -5.72
C ASN A 353 -16.03 15.02 -5.16
N SER A 354 -17.17 15.43 -4.59
CA SER A 354 -18.13 14.51 -3.97
C SER A 354 -19.59 14.87 -4.22
N GLY A 355 -20.45 13.84 -4.34
CA GLY A 355 -21.85 13.99 -4.72
C GLY A 355 -22.00 14.24 -6.23
N ASP A 356 -22.84 15.19 -6.66
CA ASP A 356 -23.14 15.38 -8.09
C ASP A 356 -22.51 16.64 -8.71
N GLY A 357 -22.12 16.56 -9.98
CA GLY A 357 -22.02 17.69 -10.90
C GLY A 357 -20.97 18.78 -10.59
N ASN A 358 -19.96 18.52 -9.77
CA ASN A 358 -18.94 19.53 -9.45
C ASN A 358 -17.84 19.58 -10.51
N VAL A 359 -17.39 20.79 -10.89
CA VAL A 359 -16.32 21.00 -11.87
C VAL A 359 -15.12 21.70 -11.22
N GLY A 360 -14.06 20.95 -10.92
CA GLY A 360 -12.82 21.47 -10.37
C GLY A 360 -12.22 20.58 -9.28
N LEU A 361 -11.91 21.16 -8.12
CA LEU A 361 -11.15 20.51 -7.04
C LEU A 361 -11.94 20.47 -5.73
N PHE A 362 -11.89 19.36 -5.00
CA PHE A 362 -12.33 19.22 -3.59
C PHE A 362 -13.76 19.72 -3.27
N SER A 363 -14.62 19.85 -4.28
CA SER A 363 -15.95 20.45 -4.11
C SER A 363 -17.01 19.37 -3.89
N SER A 364 -18.01 19.67 -3.06
CA SER A 364 -19.05 18.72 -2.65
C SER A 364 -20.43 19.27 -2.97
N GLY A 365 -21.21 18.57 -3.78
CA GLY A 365 -22.51 19.07 -4.27
C GLY A 365 -23.57 17.98 -4.29
N PHE A 366 -24.84 18.37 -4.23
CA PHE A 366 -25.96 17.42 -4.25
C PHE A 366 -26.97 17.84 -5.31
N HIS A 367 -27.31 16.93 -6.22
CA HIS A 367 -28.34 17.17 -7.21
C HIS A 367 -29.74 17.04 -6.58
N ASP A 368 -30.45 18.15 -6.46
CA ASP A 368 -31.89 18.15 -6.20
C ASP A 368 -32.64 17.79 -7.50
N PRO A 369 -33.32 16.63 -7.59
CA PRO A 369 -34.02 16.21 -8.80
C PRO A 369 -35.22 17.09 -9.18
N ALA A 370 -35.67 17.99 -8.30
CA ALA A 370 -36.69 18.98 -8.60
C ALA A 370 -36.14 20.24 -9.31
N SER A 371 -34.82 20.45 -9.29
CA SER A 371 -34.17 21.67 -9.78
C SER A 371 -33.83 21.60 -11.28
N SER A 372 -34.76 22.02 -12.13
CA SER A 372 -34.62 21.96 -13.61
C SER A 372 -33.93 23.18 -14.25
N GLU A 373 -33.54 24.19 -13.47
CA GLU A 373 -33.25 25.53 -14.00
C GLU A 373 -31.85 25.69 -14.63
N PHE A 374 -30.83 25.00 -14.09
CA PHE A 374 -29.43 25.05 -14.55
C PHE A 374 -28.85 23.63 -14.59
N GLY A 375 -28.53 23.14 -15.78
CA GLY A 375 -28.30 21.71 -16.04
C GLY A 375 -27.14 21.10 -15.24
N ASN A 376 -27.50 20.29 -14.23
CA ASN A 376 -26.69 19.37 -13.42
C ASN A 376 -25.47 19.92 -12.65
N ILE A 377 -24.82 21.01 -13.07
CA ILE A 377 -23.57 21.49 -12.48
C ILE A 377 -23.80 22.13 -11.10
N GLN A 378 -23.30 21.49 -10.03
CA GLN A 378 -23.51 21.94 -8.64
C GLN A 378 -22.43 22.91 -8.14
N SER A 379 -21.22 22.87 -8.70
CA SER A 379 -20.23 23.92 -8.45
C SER A 379 -19.16 23.99 -9.53
N ILE A 380 -18.46 25.12 -9.60
CA ILE A 380 -17.27 25.31 -10.42
C ILE A 380 -16.17 25.96 -9.56
N GLY A 381 -15.00 25.33 -9.47
CA GLY A 381 -13.82 25.89 -8.81
C GLY A 381 -13.20 24.97 -7.75
N ILE A 382 -12.91 25.48 -6.55
CA ILE A 382 -12.08 24.79 -5.54
C ILE A 382 -12.78 24.79 -4.16
N GLY A 383 -13.00 23.62 -3.57
CA GLY A 383 -13.46 23.49 -2.19
C GLY A 383 -14.84 24.08 -1.89
N ASN A 384 -15.73 24.19 -2.88
CA ASN A 384 -17.09 24.68 -2.66
C ASN A 384 -17.98 23.56 -2.09
N SER A 385 -18.98 23.89 -1.28
CA SER A 385 -19.94 22.92 -0.72
C SER A 385 -21.39 23.35 -0.91
N GLY A 386 -22.25 22.46 -1.40
CA GLY A 386 -23.65 22.72 -1.73
C GLY A 386 -23.88 22.89 -3.24
N VAL A 387 -24.68 23.88 -3.66
CA VAL A 387 -25.25 23.96 -5.02
C VAL A 387 -24.99 25.30 -5.70
N ASN A 388 -24.93 25.33 -7.04
CA ASN A 388 -24.73 26.51 -7.88
C ASN A 388 -23.55 27.46 -7.48
N ASN A 389 -22.51 26.97 -6.80
CA ASN A 389 -21.40 27.81 -6.30
C ASN A 389 -20.26 27.98 -7.33
N LEU A 390 -19.71 29.19 -7.48
CA LEU A 390 -18.61 29.49 -8.42
C LEU A 390 -17.43 30.22 -7.72
N GLY A 391 -16.27 29.56 -7.62
CA GLY A 391 -15.05 30.15 -7.08
C GLY A 391 -14.35 29.24 -6.06
N VAL A 392 -13.91 29.80 -4.93
CA VAL A 392 -13.06 29.10 -3.94
C VAL A 392 -13.72 29.08 -2.56
N GLY A 393 -13.90 27.90 -1.96
CA GLY A 393 -14.26 27.75 -0.55
C GLY A 393 -15.65 28.26 -0.17
N ASN A 394 -16.58 28.39 -1.13
CA ASN A 394 -17.93 28.90 -0.84
C ASN A 394 -18.86 27.77 -0.37
N ALA A 395 -19.67 28.02 0.66
CA ALA A 395 -20.57 27.04 1.26
C ALA A 395 -22.05 27.45 1.16
N GLY A 396 -22.93 26.50 0.89
CA GLY A 396 -24.38 26.72 0.72
C GLY A 396 -24.80 26.78 -0.75
N GLY A 397 -25.62 27.76 -1.14
CA GLY A 397 -26.20 27.82 -2.49
C GLY A 397 -25.86 29.10 -3.26
N GLY A 398 -25.53 29.02 -4.54
CA GLY A 398 -25.50 30.16 -5.47
C GLY A 398 -24.42 31.22 -5.23
N ASN A 399 -23.41 30.95 -4.40
CA ASN A 399 -22.38 31.92 -4.02
C ASN A 399 -21.32 32.10 -5.13
N PHE A 400 -20.70 33.28 -5.24
CA PHE A 400 -19.58 33.53 -6.14
C PHE A 400 -18.45 34.36 -5.51
N GLY A 401 -17.23 33.88 -5.67
CA GLY A 401 -16.01 34.50 -5.12
C GLY A 401 -15.25 33.56 -4.21
N VAL A 402 -14.81 34.04 -3.04
CA VAL A 402 -13.92 33.35 -2.10
C VAL A 402 -14.53 33.29 -0.69
N GLY A 403 -14.67 32.09 -0.13
CA GLY A 403 -14.95 31.89 1.29
C GLY A 403 -16.30 32.39 1.78
N ASN A 404 -17.28 32.60 0.89
CA ASN A 404 -18.61 33.07 1.30
C ASN A 404 -19.49 31.91 1.77
N SER A 405 -20.33 32.13 2.78
CA SER A 405 -21.14 31.07 3.41
C SER A 405 -22.62 31.44 3.51
N GLY A 406 -23.49 30.53 3.08
CA GLY A 406 -24.95 30.66 3.07
C GLY A 406 -25.53 30.74 1.66
N GLN A 407 -26.43 31.67 1.39
CA GLN A 407 -27.17 31.74 0.13
C GLN A 407 -26.82 32.98 -0.69
N ALA A 408 -26.36 32.75 -1.92
CA ALA A 408 -26.06 33.75 -2.93
C ALA A 408 -25.22 34.92 -2.38
N ASN A 409 -23.96 34.70 -1.99
CA ASN A 409 -23.07 35.78 -1.52
C ASN A 409 -21.94 36.07 -2.54
N THR A 410 -21.42 37.30 -2.54
CA THR A 410 -20.42 37.81 -3.49
C THR A 410 -19.13 38.26 -2.83
N GLY A 411 -18.01 37.92 -3.44
CA GLY A 411 -16.74 38.58 -3.14
C GLY A 411 -15.98 37.73 -2.14
N ILE A 412 -15.58 38.29 -1.00
CA ILE A 412 -14.70 37.61 -0.05
C ILE A 412 -15.28 37.56 1.35
N GLY A 413 -15.46 36.34 1.88
CA GLY A 413 -15.69 36.09 3.31
C GLY A 413 -17.04 36.57 3.85
N ASN A 414 -18.06 36.75 3.00
CA ASN A 414 -19.37 37.23 3.44
C ASN A 414 -20.23 36.06 3.95
N VAL A 415 -21.00 36.29 5.02
CA VAL A 415 -21.73 35.23 5.75
C VAL A 415 -23.21 35.57 5.91
N GLY A 416 -24.07 34.65 5.46
CA GLY A 416 -25.52 34.70 5.56
C GLY A 416 -26.18 34.63 4.18
N SER A 417 -27.16 35.50 3.89
CA SER A 417 -27.92 35.42 2.64
C SER A 417 -27.92 36.73 1.88
N PHE A 418 -27.49 36.70 0.62
CA PHE A 418 -27.29 37.89 -0.18
C PHE A 418 -26.39 38.89 0.56
N ASN A 419 -25.06 38.70 0.57
CA ASN A 419 -24.08 39.73 1.01
C ASN A 419 -22.96 39.91 -0.03
N THR A 420 -22.25 41.05 -0.04
CA THR A 420 -21.40 41.46 -1.17
C THR A 420 -20.28 42.41 -0.79
N GLY A 421 -19.09 42.06 -1.26
CA GLY A 421 -17.87 42.80 -1.05
C GLY A 421 -17.01 41.97 -0.12
N PHE A 422 -16.69 42.50 1.05
CA PHE A 422 -15.64 41.97 1.90
C PHE A 422 -16.11 41.87 3.35
N GLY A 423 -16.22 40.65 3.89
CA GLY A 423 -16.48 40.40 5.31
C GLY A 423 -17.83 40.89 5.84
N ASN A 424 -18.84 41.09 4.99
CA ASN A 424 -20.16 41.50 5.45
C ASN A 424 -20.93 40.31 6.06
N SER A 425 -21.72 40.56 7.10
CA SER A 425 -22.40 39.52 7.87
C SER A 425 -23.88 39.85 8.15
N GLY A 426 -24.73 38.83 8.05
CA GLY A 426 -26.18 38.97 8.14
C GLY A 426 -26.82 38.77 6.76
N SER A 427 -27.65 39.69 6.32
CA SER A 427 -28.24 39.61 4.98
C SER A 427 -28.40 40.97 4.35
N PHE A 428 -28.27 41.05 3.03
CA PHE A 428 -28.40 42.27 2.24
C PHE A 428 -27.40 43.36 2.71
N ASN A 429 -26.10 43.26 2.41
CA ASN A 429 -25.09 44.26 2.82
C ASN A 429 -24.02 44.53 1.73
N THR A 430 -23.75 45.80 1.39
CA THR A 430 -22.72 46.22 0.41
C THR A 430 -21.52 46.87 1.05
N GLY A 431 -20.35 46.38 0.64
CA GLY A 431 -19.08 47.07 0.80
C GLY A 431 -18.17 46.24 1.69
N MET A 432 -17.71 46.82 2.79
CA MET A 432 -16.76 46.17 3.69
C MET A 432 -17.28 46.13 5.12
N ASN A 433 -17.07 45.01 5.81
CA ASN A 433 -17.21 44.87 7.26
C ASN A 433 -18.60 45.21 7.85
N ASN A 434 -19.65 45.32 7.03
CA ASN A 434 -20.97 45.69 7.53
C ASN A 434 -21.65 44.50 8.23
N SER A 435 -22.42 44.77 9.29
CA SER A 435 -23.05 43.76 10.12
C SER A 435 -24.53 44.06 10.39
N GLY A 436 -25.39 43.06 10.18
CA GLY A 436 -26.83 43.18 10.31
C GLY A 436 -27.51 43.16 8.95
N TYR A 437 -28.36 44.15 8.67
CA TYR A 437 -29.22 44.14 7.48
C TYR A 437 -29.32 45.48 6.79
N TYR A 438 -29.11 45.47 5.48
CA TYR A 438 -29.18 46.65 4.63
C TYR A 438 -28.18 47.72 5.10
N ASN A 439 -26.90 47.61 4.72
CA ASN A 439 -25.86 48.60 5.11
C ASN A 439 -24.89 48.94 3.95
N THR A 440 -24.54 50.23 3.79
CA THR A 440 -23.62 50.78 2.76
C THR A 440 -22.22 51.04 3.26
N PHE A 441 -21.24 50.78 2.40
CA PHE A 441 -19.90 51.36 2.42
C PHE A 441 -18.96 50.61 3.37
N ASP A 442 -18.68 51.09 4.58
CA ASP A 442 -17.69 50.44 5.46
C ASP A 442 -18.08 50.43 6.94
N GLY A 443 -18.05 49.23 7.53
CA GLY A 443 -18.07 49.01 8.98
C GLY A 443 -19.33 49.49 9.70
N ASN A 444 -20.47 49.54 9.03
CA ASN A 444 -21.74 49.91 9.68
C ASN A 444 -22.34 48.72 10.42
N SER A 445 -23.06 49.00 11.50
CA SER A 445 -23.66 48.00 12.38
C SER A 445 -25.10 48.35 12.73
N GLY A 446 -25.98 47.35 12.68
CA GLY A 446 -27.43 47.55 12.76
C GLY A 446 -28.05 47.46 11.37
N GLY A 447 -28.80 48.47 10.94
CA GLY A 447 -29.37 48.41 9.60
C GLY A 447 -29.90 49.71 9.01
N VAL A 448 -30.12 49.64 7.70
CA VAL A 448 -30.67 50.72 6.86
C VAL A 448 -29.72 51.95 6.89
N ASN A 449 -28.40 51.72 6.93
CA ASN A 449 -27.33 52.75 7.10
C ASN A 449 -26.53 53.06 5.83
N THR A 450 -26.03 54.30 5.73
CA THR A 450 -25.22 54.80 4.59
C THR A 450 -23.95 55.54 5.02
N GLY A 451 -22.78 54.95 4.81
CA GLY A 451 -21.49 55.65 4.94
C GLY A 451 -20.47 54.86 5.74
N TRP A 452 -19.70 55.54 6.59
CA TRP A 452 -18.59 54.89 7.32
C TRP A 452 -18.86 54.83 8.82
N TRP A 453 -18.74 53.63 9.37
CA TRP A 453 -18.69 53.36 10.82
C TRP A 453 -19.90 53.87 11.60
N ASN A 454 -21.08 53.90 10.97
CA ASN A 454 -22.32 54.24 11.66
C ASN A 454 -22.84 53.03 12.44
N SER A 455 -23.33 53.25 13.66
CA SER A 455 -23.96 52.22 14.50
C SER A 455 -25.38 52.67 14.87
N GLY A 456 -26.30 51.72 14.86
CA GLY A 456 -27.73 51.99 14.99
C GLY A 456 -28.44 51.88 13.65
N ASN A 457 -29.44 52.75 13.42
CA ASN A 457 -30.31 52.64 12.24
C ASN A 457 -30.55 53.99 11.55
N GLY A 458 -30.74 53.92 10.23
CA GLY A 458 -31.15 55.08 9.42
C GLY A 458 -30.07 56.17 9.32
N ASN A 459 -28.81 55.86 9.61
CA ASN A 459 -27.75 56.86 9.70
C ASN A 459 -27.07 57.12 8.35
N THR A 460 -27.01 58.39 7.92
CA THR A 460 -26.21 58.85 6.76
C THR A 460 -24.98 59.61 7.24
N GLY A 461 -23.77 59.17 6.90
CA GLY A 461 -22.55 59.95 7.10
C GLY A 461 -21.38 59.18 7.72
N LEU A 462 -20.70 59.83 8.67
CA LEU A 462 -19.46 59.37 9.30
C LEU A 462 -19.65 59.23 10.81
N GLY A 463 -19.48 58.01 11.34
CA GLY A 463 -19.35 57.77 12.78
C GLY A 463 -20.58 58.11 13.62
N ALA A 464 -21.79 58.05 13.06
CA ALA A 464 -23.01 58.25 13.85
C ALA A 464 -23.18 57.08 14.84
N ILE A 465 -23.20 57.38 16.14
CA ILE A 465 -23.36 56.39 17.24
C ILE A 465 -24.75 56.44 17.89
N THR A 466 -25.68 57.18 17.29
CA THR A 466 -27.07 57.37 17.73
C THR A 466 -27.96 57.56 16.51
N ASP A 467 -29.12 56.90 16.48
CA ASP A 467 -30.05 56.89 15.34
C ASP A 467 -30.49 58.30 14.89
N SER A 468 -30.53 58.51 13.57
CA SER A 468 -31.00 59.75 12.92
C SER A 468 -32.52 59.99 13.06
N GLY A 469 -33.26 58.94 13.43
CA GLY A 469 -34.72 58.93 13.45
C GLY A 469 -35.39 58.68 12.09
N SER A 470 -34.64 58.42 11.03
CA SER A 470 -35.18 58.24 9.68
C SER A 470 -35.39 56.77 9.31
N THR A 471 -36.49 56.46 8.59
CA THR A 471 -36.84 55.11 8.10
C THR A 471 -35.94 54.59 6.98
N THR A 472 -35.01 55.46 6.55
CA THR A 472 -34.06 55.34 5.45
C THR A 472 -32.84 56.21 5.82
N SER A 473 -31.65 55.96 5.27
CA SER A 473 -30.51 56.90 5.20
C SER A 473 -30.29 57.26 3.72
N GLY A 474 -29.11 57.67 3.25
CA GLY A 474 -28.79 57.80 1.82
C GLY A 474 -29.03 59.17 1.18
N PHE A 475 -29.93 59.31 0.20
CA PHE A 475 -31.35 58.97 0.39
C PHE A 475 -32.17 58.69 -0.86
N ASN A 476 -33.31 58.04 -0.61
CA ASN A 476 -34.58 58.09 -1.34
C ASN A 476 -34.69 59.16 -2.43
N ASN A 477 -34.21 58.77 -3.61
CA ASN A 477 -34.95 59.01 -4.83
C ASN A 477 -36.33 58.29 -4.72
N THR A 478 -37.22 58.43 -5.70
CA THR A 478 -38.35 57.48 -5.82
C THR A 478 -37.75 56.07 -5.89
N GLY A 479 -38.33 55.05 -5.27
CA GLY A 479 -37.51 53.99 -4.70
C GLY A 479 -38.00 52.54 -4.77
N THR A 480 -37.08 51.57 -4.78
CA THR A 480 -37.34 50.13 -4.60
C THR A 480 -36.11 49.39 -4.06
N ILE A 481 -35.93 49.12 -2.75
CA ILE A 481 -36.29 49.81 -1.50
C ILE A 481 -35.03 50.37 -0.74
N VAL A 482 -34.71 49.97 0.50
CA VAL A 482 -34.02 50.80 1.52
C VAL A 482 -32.57 50.43 2.01
N SER A 483 -31.50 51.22 1.71
CA SER A 483 -30.17 51.27 2.45
C SER A 483 -29.02 52.17 1.90
N GLY A 484 -29.04 52.74 0.68
CA GLY A 484 -27.96 53.68 0.26
C GLY A 484 -28.09 54.54 -1.02
N PHE A 485 -29.24 54.82 -1.64
CA PHE A 485 -30.63 54.40 -1.44
C PHE A 485 -31.40 54.50 -2.76
N ASN A 486 -32.27 53.50 -2.96
CA ASN A 486 -33.66 53.70 -3.34
C ASN A 486 -33.89 54.64 -4.54
N ASN A 487 -33.56 54.15 -5.74
CA ASN A 487 -34.08 54.57 -7.05
C ASN A 487 -35.26 53.63 -7.43
N HIS A 488 -36.12 53.94 -8.43
CA HIS A 488 -37.46 53.31 -8.54
C HIS A 488 -37.66 52.37 -9.73
N PHE A 489 -38.02 51.11 -9.45
CA PHE A 489 -38.39 50.18 -10.50
C PHE A 489 -39.78 50.56 -11.14
N THR A 490 -39.82 50.96 -12.44
CA THR A 490 -41.04 51.06 -13.32
C THR A 490 -40.93 50.39 -14.72
N GLY A 491 -41.95 49.64 -15.23
CA GLY A 491 -41.90 48.92 -16.55
C GLY A 491 -42.76 47.62 -16.65
N PRO A 492 -42.28 46.48 -17.23
CA PRO A 492 -42.39 45.08 -16.61
C PRO A 492 -41.22 44.27 -15.85
N GLY A 493 -41.26 43.93 -14.51
CA GLY A 493 -40.73 42.73 -13.70
C GLY A 493 -39.89 42.83 -12.33
N ASN A 494 -39.91 41.80 -11.34
CA ASN A 494 -39.51 41.33 -9.85
C ASN A 494 -39.62 41.98 -8.31
N ALA A 495 -38.59 42.39 -7.47
CA ALA A 495 -38.48 43.66 -6.59
C ALA A 495 -37.72 43.67 -5.19
N ILE A 496 -36.69 44.55 -4.92
CA ILE A 496 -35.70 44.43 -3.77
C ILE A 496 -34.45 45.42 -3.63
N GLY A 497 -33.57 45.29 -2.58
CA GLY A 497 -32.16 45.83 -2.50
C GLY A 497 -31.37 45.87 -1.19
N SER A 498 -30.12 46.38 -1.27
CA SER A 498 -29.24 46.93 -0.20
C SER A 498 -27.85 47.46 -0.66
N GLY A 499 -27.73 48.07 -1.86
CA GLY A 499 -26.43 48.47 -2.46
C GLY A 499 -26.32 49.24 -3.79
N PHE A 500 -27.20 50.13 -4.22
CA PHE A 500 -28.36 50.62 -3.50
C PHE A 500 -29.48 50.93 -4.47
N PHE A 501 -30.14 49.85 -4.92
CA PHE A 501 -31.55 49.83 -5.34
C PHE A 501 -31.88 50.70 -6.57
N ASN A 502 -31.80 50.22 -7.83
CA ASN A 502 -31.92 51.10 -9.03
C ASN A 502 -33.33 51.14 -9.71
N SER A 503 -33.55 51.04 -11.05
CA SER A 503 -34.87 51.40 -11.66
C SER A 503 -35.42 50.66 -12.94
N ALA A 504 -36.20 49.52 -12.87
CA ALA A 504 -37.26 49.12 -13.89
C ALA A 504 -38.30 47.95 -13.56
N SER A 505 -39.50 48.19 -12.99
CA SER A 505 -40.56 47.16 -12.68
C SER A 505 -41.35 46.82 -13.93
N GLY A 506 -42.65 46.44 -13.99
CA GLY A 506 -43.63 45.75 -13.13
C GLY A 506 -44.54 44.81 -14.00
N GLY A 507 -44.12 43.55 -14.19
CA GLY A 507 -44.65 42.57 -15.14
C GLY A 507 -45.66 41.64 -14.50
N SER A 508 -46.29 40.74 -15.27
CA SER A 508 -47.50 40.03 -14.83
C SER A 508 -47.31 39.04 -13.66
N MET A 509 -46.09 38.87 -13.15
CA MET A 509 -45.79 38.22 -11.86
C MET A 509 -44.90 39.04 -10.89
N SER A 510 -44.50 40.31 -11.17
CA SER A 510 -43.16 40.78 -10.70
C SER A 510 -42.80 42.33 -10.81
N ASN A 511 -41.93 42.94 -9.96
CA ASN A 511 -41.39 44.37 -9.84
C ASN A 511 -39.82 44.81 -9.60
N GLY A 512 -38.67 44.05 -9.77
CA GLY A 512 -37.15 44.25 -9.76
C GLY A 512 -36.20 42.98 -9.55
N TYR A 513 -34.84 42.94 -9.47
CA TYR A 513 -33.88 41.78 -9.08
C TYR A 513 -32.44 42.29 -8.65
N MET A 514 -31.44 41.44 -8.29
CA MET A 514 -30.69 41.71 -7.04
C MET A 514 -29.13 41.66 -6.86
N SER A 515 -28.38 42.73 -7.23
CA SER A 515 -26.99 43.26 -6.93
C SER A 515 -26.07 42.93 -5.73
N GLY A 516 -24.95 43.67 -5.72
CA GLY A 516 -24.18 44.15 -4.60
C GLY A 516 -24.34 45.66 -4.48
N PHE A 517 -25.55 46.22 -4.34
CA PHE A 517 -26.83 45.61 -3.94
C PHE A 517 -28.06 46.33 -4.56
N PHE A 518 -28.19 46.15 -5.86
CA PHE A 518 -29.43 45.81 -6.58
C PHE A 518 -29.78 46.88 -7.59
N ASN A 519 -29.91 46.45 -8.84
CA ASN A 519 -30.24 47.29 -9.99
C ASN A 519 -31.63 46.91 -10.49
N THR A 520 -32.08 47.25 -11.71
CA THR A 520 -33.17 46.55 -12.44
C THR A 520 -33.35 46.95 -13.91
N GLY A 521 -33.87 46.00 -14.71
CA GLY A 521 -34.29 46.11 -16.10
C GLY A 521 -35.53 45.23 -16.39
N VAL A 522 -36.16 45.46 -17.55
CA VAL A 522 -37.55 45.07 -17.94
C VAL A 522 -37.66 43.70 -18.67
N THR A 523 -38.88 43.16 -18.88
CA THR A 523 -39.18 41.78 -19.31
C THR A 523 -38.54 41.27 -20.59
N GLY A 524 -38.18 39.98 -20.55
CA GLY A 524 -38.11 39.08 -21.70
C GLY A 524 -38.64 37.69 -21.32
N PRO A 525 -38.74 36.75 -22.28
CA PRO A 525 -39.10 35.36 -21.98
C PRO A 525 -37.95 34.63 -21.26
N PHE A 526 -38.29 33.82 -20.26
CA PHE A 526 -37.35 32.98 -19.51
C PHE A 526 -38.06 31.66 -19.14
N PRO A 527 -37.69 30.50 -19.72
CA PRO A 527 -38.39 29.24 -19.47
C PRO A 527 -38.56 28.92 -17.98
N PRO A 528 -39.76 28.53 -17.51
CA PRO A 528 -40.97 28.20 -18.29
C PRO A 528 -41.85 29.40 -18.72
N TYR A 529 -41.50 30.63 -18.37
CA TYR A 529 -42.35 31.82 -18.50
C TYR A 529 -42.15 32.59 -19.83
N PRO A 530 -43.24 33.01 -20.52
CA PRO A 530 -43.17 33.85 -21.71
C PRO A 530 -42.83 35.33 -21.39
N SER A 531 -42.66 36.14 -22.44
CA SER A 531 -42.41 37.58 -22.28
C SER A 531 -43.59 38.31 -21.65
N GLY A 532 -43.33 39.45 -20.99
CA GLY A 532 -44.32 40.20 -20.21
C GLY A 532 -44.53 39.68 -18.77
N VAL A 533 -43.96 38.51 -18.42
CA VAL A 533 -44.19 37.85 -17.12
C VAL A 533 -43.16 38.24 -16.05
N ALA A 534 -41.87 38.09 -16.35
CA ALA A 534 -40.78 38.26 -15.41
C ALA A 534 -39.67 39.19 -15.93
N SER A 535 -39.09 40.00 -15.04
CA SER A 535 -37.80 40.64 -15.25
C SER A 535 -37.04 40.74 -13.93
N GLY A 536 -35.84 40.21 -13.94
CA GLY A 536 -34.89 40.31 -12.87
C GLY A 536 -34.31 38.96 -12.42
N TRP A 537 -33.29 38.96 -11.54
CA TRP A 537 -32.80 37.85 -10.65
C TRP A 537 -31.57 38.34 -9.79
N GLY A 538 -31.17 37.75 -8.62
CA GLY A 538 -30.08 38.29 -7.73
C GLY A 538 -29.33 37.32 -6.75
N SER A 539 -28.14 37.51 -6.08
CA SER A 539 -27.28 38.56 -5.38
C SER A 539 -26.18 39.43 -6.10
N GLY A 540 -24.96 39.73 -5.55
CA GLY A 540 -24.09 40.85 -6.03
C GLY A 540 -22.73 40.78 -6.72
N LEU A 541 -22.32 39.83 -7.55
CA LEU A 541 -23.16 39.12 -8.51
C LEU A 541 -24.20 40.08 -9.20
N PHE A 542 -25.20 39.49 -9.83
CA PHE A 542 -26.42 39.98 -10.49
C PHE A 542 -26.92 41.46 -10.45
N ASN A 543 -26.81 42.28 -11.51
CA ASN A 543 -27.53 43.58 -11.67
C ASN A 543 -29.06 43.49 -11.82
N THR A 544 -29.74 44.03 -12.85
CA THR A 544 -30.98 43.35 -13.34
C THR A 544 -31.53 43.66 -14.74
N GLY A 545 -32.45 42.78 -15.15
CA GLY A 545 -32.95 42.44 -16.49
C GLY A 545 -33.32 40.94 -16.47
N THR A 546 -33.46 40.25 -17.59
CA THR A 546 -33.39 38.76 -17.56
C THR A 546 -31.92 38.29 -17.43
N GLY A 547 -31.68 37.07 -16.92
CA GLY A 547 -30.40 36.36 -16.97
C GLY A 547 -29.32 36.85 -16.00
N PHE A 548 -28.85 36.00 -15.07
CA PHE A 548 -28.37 36.55 -13.80
C PHE A 548 -27.44 35.62 -12.96
N VAL A 549 -26.53 36.18 -12.12
CA VAL A 549 -25.13 35.66 -12.09
C VAL A 549 -24.08 36.03 -11.04
N GLY A 550 -23.17 35.07 -10.84
CA GLY A 550 -21.71 35.31 -10.82
C GLY A 550 -21.19 36.01 -12.08
N PHE A 551 -20.96 37.32 -11.99
CA PHE A 551 -20.38 38.22 -12.98
C PHE A 551 -21.16 38.53 -14.30
N PHE A 552 -21.58 37.57 -15.14
CA PHE A 552 -21.91 37.87 -16.58
C PHE A 552 -23.19 37.28 -17.24
N SER A 553 -24.27 37.08 -16.51
CA SER A 553 -25.54 36.50 -16.99
C SER A 553 -25.36 35.16 -17.74
N ILE A 554 -24.40 34.35 -17.27
CA ILE A 554 -23.88 33.12 -17.88
C ILE A 554 -24.98 32.13 -18.28
N SER A 555 -26.07 32.01 -17.55
CA SER A 555 -27.19 31.13 -17.95
C SER A 555 -27.99 31.65 -19.15
N GLN A 556 -27.91 32.94 -19.50
CA GLN A 556 -28.33 33.46 -20.81
C GLN A 556 -27.25 33.33 -21.86
N LEU A 557 -25.97 33.57 -21.53
CA LEU A 557 -24.86 33.38 -22.46
C LEU A 557 -24.81 31.93 -22.98
N LEU A 558 -24.95 30.95 -22.08
CA LEU A 558 -25.07 29.53 -22.42
C LEU A 558 -26.34 29.22 -23.22
N LYS A 559 -27.50 29.82 -22.89
CA LYS A 559 -28.73 29.67 -23.69
C LYS A 559 -28.58 30.26 -25.11
N SER A 560 -27.65 31.18 -25.35
CA SER A 560 -27.30 31.69 -26.69
C SER A 560 -26.27 30.86 -27.46
N LEU A 561 -25.61 29.89 -26.80
CA LEU A 561 -24.58 29.01 -27.38
C LEU A 561 -25.11 27.61 -27.74
N VAL A 562 -26.41 27.36 -27.53
CA VAL A 562 -27.10 26.08 -27.82
C VAL A 562 -28.39 26.37 -28.62
N GLY A 563 -28.31 27.31 -29.57
CA GLY A 563 -29.37 27.68 -30.51
C GLY A 563 -28.97 27.40 -31.95
#